data_AF-A0A7X0KKB5-F1
#
_entry.id   AF-A0A7X0KKB5-F1
#
_cell.length_a   1.000
_cell.length_b   1.000
_cell.length_c   1.000
_cell.angle_alpha   90.00
_cell.angle_beta   90.00
_cell.angle_gamma   90.00
#
_symmetry.space_group_name_H-M   'P 1'
#
loop_
_entity.id
_entity.type
_entity.pdbx_description
1 polymer ?
#
loop_
_entity_poly.entity_id
_entity_poly.type
_entity_poly.pdbx_seq_one_letter_code
_entity_poly.pdbx_strand_id
1 'polypeptide(L)'
;MSAKTPISTAPTDGSKVTVYWTDRDGQENESVAQYRSLDRLKAAGGQWDESDEGWWAYVDSDTQKRIVPHSWAAPGGDDDDE
;
A
#
# COMPACT_ATOMS: atom_id res chain seq x y z
N MET A 1 -2.40 -17.25 -10.89
CA MET A 1 -3.03 -15.91 -10.94
C MET A 1 -2.91 -15.37 -9.54
N SER A 2 -2.13 -14.32 -9.28
CA SER A 2 -2.03 -13.75 -7.93
C SER A 2 -3.44 -13.43 -7.43
N ALA A 3 -3.85 -14.04 -6.32
CA ALA A 3 -5.17 -13.81 -5.77
C ALA A 3 -5.24 -12.35 -5.29
N LYS A 4 -5.89 -11.48 -6.07
CA LYS A 4 -6.15 -10.10 -5.68
C LYS A 4 -7.12 -10.12 -4.51
N THR A 5 -6.63 -9.86 -3.31
CA THR A 5 -7.44 -9.76 -2.09
C THR A 5 -7.95 -8.34 -1.89
N PRO A 6 -9.09 -8.15 -1.20
CA PRO A 6 -9.60 -6.80 -0.88
C PRO A 6 -8.59 -6.02 -0.03
N ILE A 7 -8.37 -4.73 -0.32
CA ILE A 7 -7.40 -3.92 0.44
C ILE A 7 -7.68 -3.89 1.95
N SER A 8 -8.94 -4.08 2.36
CA SER A 8 -9.34 -4.14 3.76
C SER A 8 -8.71 -5.31 4.54
N THR A 9 -8.22 -6.34 3.84
CA THR A 9 -7.54 -7.49 4.46
C THR A 9 -6.02 -7.35 4.45
N ALA A 10 -5.49 -6.25 3.91
CA ALA A 10 -4.06 -6.05 3.79
C ALA A 10 -3.39 -5.79 5.14
N PRO A 11 -2.12 -6.24 5.31
CA PRO A 11 -1.37 -6.01 6.53
C PRO A 11 -1.08 -4.51 6.71
N THR A 12 -1.65 -3.91 7.75
CA THR A 12 -1.42 -2.51 8.15
C THR A 12 -0.24 -2.34 9.11
N ASP A 13 0.50 -3.42 9.38
CA ASP A 13 1.68 -3.40 10.27
C ASP A 13 2.87 -2.64 9.66
N GLY A 14 2.78 -2.21 8.40
CA GLY A 14 3.89 -1.59 7.67
C GLY A 14 4.69 -2.60 6.86
N SER A 15 4.17 -3.79 6.60
CA SER A 15 4.70 -4.70 5.60
C SER A 15 4.52 -4.11 4.19
N LYS A 16 5.47 -4.39 3.29
CA LYS A 16 5.34 -4.02 1.88
C LYS A 16 4.50 -5.06 1.17
N VAL A 17 3.49 -4.63 0.43
CA VAL A 17 2.62 -5.50 -0.36
C VAL A 17 2.42 -4.94 -1.76
N THR A 18 2.10 -5.81 -2.71
CA THR A 18 1.69 -5.38 -4.04
C THR A 18 0.25 -4.89 -3.95
N VAL A 19 -0.03 -3.69 -4.44
CA VAL A 19 -1.36 -3.12 -4.45
C VAL A 19 -1.81 -2.77 -5.86
N TYR A 20 -3.10 -2.89 -6.07
CA TYR A 20 -3.79 -2.54 -7.30
C TYR A 20 -4.65 -1.31 -7.03
N TRP A 21 -4.40 -0.27 -7.80
CA TRP A 21 -5.07 1.00 -7.65
C TRP A 21 -5.44 1.55 -9.02
N THR A 22 -6.57 2.24 -9.07
CA THR A 22 -6.99 2.95 -10.27
C THR A 22 -6.60 4.41 -10.11
N ASP A 23 -5.86 4.94 -11.09
CA ASP A 23 -5.54 6.37 -11.10
C ASP A 23 -6.76 7.22 -11.51
N ARG A 24 -6.56 8.54 -11.56
CA ARG A 24 -7.62 9.49 -11.94
C ARG A 24 -8.09 9.31 -13.39
N ASP A 25 -7.23 8.77 -14.25
CA ASP A 25 -7.49 8.53 -15.66
C ASP A 25 -8.21 7.19 -15.88
N GLY A 26 -8.47 6.42 -14.81
CA GLY A 26 -9.16 5.14 -14.87
C GLY A 26 -8.24 3.97 -15.21
N GLN A 27 -6.93 4.16 -15.19
CA GLN A 27 -5.96 3.11 -15.50
C GLN A 27 -5.63 2.27 -14.25
N GLU A 28 -5.73 0.95 -14.39
CA GLU A 28 -5.27 0.00 -13.35
C GLU A 28 -3.75 0.01 -13.33
N ASN A 29 -3.19 0.38 -12.18
CA ASN A 29 -1.76 0.37 -11.91
C ASN A 29 -1.46 -0.63 -10.80
N GLU A 30 -0.32 -1.30 -10.95
CA GLU A 30 0.25 -2.19 -9.95
C GLU A 30 1.47 -1.50 -9.32
N SER A 31 1.55 -1.47 -8.00
CA SER A 31 2.69 -0.85 -7.29
C SER A 31 2.95 -1.53 -5.97
N VAL A 32 4.21 -1.51 -5.51
CA VAL A 32 4.53 -1.96 -4.15
C VAL A 32 4.27 -0.81 -3.17
N ALA A 33 3.32 -1.01 -2.25
CA ALA A 33 2.93 -0.03 -1.26
C ALA A 33 3.17 -0.53 0.17
N GLN A 34 3.26 0.43 1.09
CA GLN A 34 3.36 0.21 2.52
C GLN A 34 2.27 1.03 3.22
N TYR A 35 1.53 0.40 4.13
CA TYR A 35 0.58 1.13 4.96
C TYR A 35 1.33 1.93 6.03
N ARG A 36 1.02 3.22 6.14
CA ARG A 36 1.51 4.09 7.21
C ARG A 36 0.36 4.41 8.16
N SER A 37 0.47 3.91 9.39
CA SER A 37 -0.47 4.23 10.47
C SER A 37 -0.04 5.51 11.20
N LEU A 38 -1.02 6.35 11.58
CA LEU A 38 -0.73 7.57 12.34
C LEU A 38 -0.01 7.30 13.64
N ASP A 39 -0.33 6.20 14.33
CA ASP A 39 0.36 5.81 15.57
C ASP A 39 1.86 5.62 15.37
N ARG A 40 2.25 4.91 14.30
CA ARG A 40 3.67 4.67 13.99
C ARG A 40 4.38 5.96 13.57
N LEU A 41 3.69 6.81 12.80
CA LEU A 41 4.21 8.12 12.42
C LEU A 41 4.45 8.98 13.66
N LYS A 42 3.44 9.16 14.51
CA LYS A 42 3.55 9.89 15.79
C LYS A 42 4.68 9.35 16.67
N ALA A 43 4.85 8.04 16.74
CA ALA A 43 5.92 7.40 17.50
C ALA A 43 7.33 7.68 16.94
N ALA A 44 7.47 7.87 15.62
CA ALA A 44 8.76 8.16 14.98
C ALA A 44 9.26 9.59 15.25
N GLY A 45 8.41 10.48 15.77
CA GLY A 45 8.74 11.88 16.05
C GLY A 45 8.85 12.71 14.77
N GLY A 46 7.92 13.65 14.58
CA GLY A 46 7.85 14.46 13.37
C GLY A 46 6.55 15.27 13.31
N GLN A 47 6.42 16.11 12.28
CA GLN A 47 5.15 16.77 11.96
C GLN A 47 4.37 15.85 11.03
N TRP A 48 3.24 15.34 11.54
CA TRP A 48 2.36 14.42 10.83
C TRP A 48 0.97 15.01 10.78
N ASP A 49 0.29 14.80 9.66
CA ASP A 49 -1.10 15.20 9.45
C ASP A 49 -2.00 13.95 9.33
N GLU A 50 -3.30 14.09 9.58
CA GLU A 50 -4.26 12.99 9.39
C GLU A 50 -4.26 12.48 7.93
N SER A 51 -3.86 13.34 6.99
CA SER A 51 -3.66 12.96 5.59
C SER A 51 -2.43 12.07 5.34
N ASP A 52 -1.51 11.91 6.29
CA ASP A 52 -0.40 10.98 6.15
C ASP A 52 -0.79 9.52 6.36
N GLU A 53 -1.96 9.26 6.94
CA GLU A 53 -2.48 7.91 7.09
C GLU A 53 -2.87 7.30 5.75
N GLY A 54 -2.43 6.06 5.50
CA GLY A 54 -2.91 5.27 4.37
C GLY A 54 -1.81 4.53 3.64
N TRP A 55 -2.11 4.15 2.40
CA TRP A 55 -1.20 3.40 1.54
C TRP A 55 -0.25 4.33 0.79
N TRP A 56 1.04 4.11 0.96
CA TRP A 56 2.09 4.88 0.28
C TRP A 56 2.89 3.98 -0.64
N ALA A 57 2.99 4.38 -1.91
CA ALA A 57 3.78 3.68 -2.92
C ALA A 57 4.85 4.61 -3.49
N TYR A 58 5.98 4.03 -3.88
CA TYR A 58 6.98 4.74 -4.67
C TYR A 58 6.46 4.91 -6.10
N VAL A 59 6.31 6.15 -6.55
CA VAL A 59 5.94 6.47 -7.95
C VAL A 59 7.16 6.71 -8.82
N ASP A 60 8.31 6.94 -8.18
CA ASP A 60 9.65 6.98 -8.76
C ASP A 60 10.65 6.47 -7.71
N SER A 61 11.94 6.53 -8.02
CA SER A 61 13.01 5.95 -7.20
C SER A 61 13.10 6.50 -5.77
N ASP A 62 12.64 7.74 -5.54
CA ASP A 62 12.79 8.41 -4.25
C ASP A 62 11.50 9.05 -3.72
N THR A 63 10.51 9.27 -4.57
CA THR A 63 9.24 9.89 -4.20
C THR A 63 8.20 8.83 -3.87
N GLN A 64 7.70 8.89 -2.64
CA GLN A 64 6.48 8.20 -2.26
C GLN A 64 5.26 9.11 -2.44
N LYS A 65 4.17 8.54 -2.95
CA LYS A 65 2.85 9.19 -2.96
C LYS A 65 1.83 8.31 -2.26
N ARG A 66 0.90 8.97 -1.58
CA ARG A 66 -0.28 8.31 -1.04
C ARG A 66 -1.19 7.90 -2.20
N ILE A 67 -1.61 6.64 -2.21
CA ILE A 67 -2.52 6.07 -3.18
C ILE A 67 -3.71 5.44 -2.47
N VAL A 68 -4.81 5.25 -3.20
CA VAL A 68 -6.02 4.58 -2.70
C VAL A 68 -6.22 3.28 -3.47
N PRO A 69 -5.52 2.21 -3.08
CA PRO A 69 -5.71 0.91 -3.71
C PRO A 69 -7.04 0.29 -3.32
N HIS A 70 -7.62 -0.47 -4.25
CA HIS A 70 -8.85 -1.24 -4.02
C HIS A 70 -8.54 -2.71 -3.71
N SER A 71 -7.38 -3.21 -4.13
CA SER A 71 -6.97 -4.60 -3.92
C SER A 71 -5.47 -4.71 -3.64
N TRP A 72 -5.04 -5.83 -3.09
CA TRP A 72 -3.64 -6.14 -2.83
C TRP A 72 -3.33 -7.60 -3.13
N ALA A 73 -2.04 -7.92 -3.14
CA ALA A 73 -1.50 -9.26 -3.19
C ALA A 73 -0.21 -9.33 -2.38
N ALA A 74 0.09 -10.50 -1.81
CA ALA A 74 1.36 -10.74 -1.12
C ALA A 74 2.55 -10.51 -2.07
N PRO A 75 3.66 -9.92 -1.59
CA PRO A 75 4.85 -9.75 -2.40
C PRO A 75 5.39 -11.13 -2.81
N GLY A 76 5.46 -11.38 -4.11
CA GLY A 76 5.93 -12.66 -4.66
C GLY A 76 4.83 -13.59 -5.17
N GLY A 77 3.54 -13.27 -4.96
CA GLY A 77 2.46 -14.22 -5.23
C GLY A 77 2.52 -15.34 -4.20
N ASP A 78 1.44 -15.48 -3.44
CA ASP A 78 1.25 -16.63 -2.57
C ASP A 78 1.17 -17.87 -3.48
N ASP A 79 2.30 -18.55 -3.64
CA ASP A 79 2.39 -19.98 -3.92
C ASP A 79 2.42 -20.63 -2.52
N ASP A 80 1.33 -20.46 -1.76
CA ASP A 80 1.07 -21.17 -0.49
C ASP A 80 -0.29 -21.88 -0.67
N ASP A 81 -0.33 -22.77 -1.65
CA ASP A 81 -1.31 -23.85 -1.75
C ASP A 81 -0.52 -25.18 -1.66
N GLU A 82 -0.12 -25.57 -0.46
CA GLU A 82 0.11 -26.98 -0.09
C GLU A 82 -0.68 -27.36 1.18
#